data_AF-A0A962GZG5-F1
#
_entry.id   AF-A0A962GZG5-F1
#
_cell.length_a   1.000
_cell.length_b   1.000
_cell.length_c   1.000
_cell.angle_alpha   90.00
_cell.angle_beta   90.00
_cell.angle_gamma   90.00
#
_symmetry.space_group_name_H-M   'P 1'
#
loop_
_entity.id
_entity.type
_entity.pdbx_description
1 polymer ?
#
loop_
_entity_poly.entity_id
_entity_poly.type
_entity_poly.pdbx_seq_one_letter_code
_entity_poly.pdbx_strand_id
1 'polypeptide(L)'
;MTDADLMLSLIYAGLVLAAVLSYSWLRRRAEIASRRSLADSEEAGLTEAPSLHPVVDPAICIGSGGCVRACPEKAIGIVDGKAVLVSPAACIGHGACAAACPVEAISLVFGSERRGVDIPEVTPEFESNVPGLYIAGELGGMGLIRKAAEQGRQAMASIARRRDPSFDLDVVIVGAGPAGIAAGLGAIEARLRYALIEQEEGLGGSVLHYPRRKIAMTAPVNLPVVGQMRFVEVSKEKLLDFWLDIVRRARLQIRYGVRMEGVECDGAGFSVHTTAGVLRTRSVLLAIGRRGTPRKLGVPGEELPKVVYRVLDPEQYRGQRVLVVGGGDSAVEAALACADLASVTLSYRGDAMNRLKQANRQRLQLASDQGRLQVLLRSEVVTIAPDSVVMRVDGQLRELGNDAVVVCAGGVLPSALLRSMGIRIETRYGSA
;
A
#
# COMPACT_ATOMS: atom_id res chain seq x y z
N MET A 1 -40.79 -26.32 -43.69
CA MET A 1 -40.18 -26.67 -42.40
C MET A 1 -40.68 -28.05 -42.05
N THR A 2 -39.77 -29.01 -41.93
CA THR A 2 -40.11 -30.37 -41.49
C THR A 2 -40.37 -30.38 -39.97
N ASP A 3 -41.12 -31.36 -39.46
CA ASP A 3 -41.31 -31.51 -38.00
C ASP A 3 -39.96 -31.64 -37.25
N ALA A 4 -38.94 -32.17 -37.93
CA ALA A 4 -37.57 -32.22 -37.43
C ALA A 4 -36.93 -30.83 -37.27
N ASP A 5 -37.15 -29.91 -38.23
CA ASP A 5 -36.66 -28.52 -38.13
C ASP A 5 -37.32 -27.76 -36.98
N LEU A 6 -38.60 -28.02 -36.73
CA LEU A 6 -39.35 -27.41 -35.63
C LEU A 6 -38.87 -27.95 -34.28
N MET A 7 -38.68 -29.27 -34.13
CA MET A 7 -38.10 -29.86 -32.91
C MET A 7 -36.69 -29.32 -32.64
N LEU A 8 -35.85 -29.24 -33.66
CA LEU A 8 -34.48 -28.74 -33.52
C LEU A 8 -34.46 -27.26 -33.08
N SER A 9 -35.34 -26.44 -33.67
CA SER A 9 -35.51 -25.02 -33.29
C SER A 9 -35.98 -24.86 -31.84
N LEU A 10 -36.91 -25.70 -31.37
CA LEU A 10 -37.39 -25.70 -29.99
C LEU A 10 -36.30 -26.12 -28.99
N ILE A 11 -35.45 -27.08 -29.34
CA ILE A 11 -34.30 -27.48 -28.52
C ILE A 11 -33.30 -26.31 -28.39
N TYR A 12 -32.93 -25.66 -29.50
CA TYR A 12 -32.04 -24.50 -29.46
C TYR A 12 -32.65 -23.33 -28.67
N ALA A 13 -33.93 -23.03 -28.86
CA ALA A 13 -34.63 -22.00 -28.09
C ALA A 13 -34.66 -22.33 -26.58
N GLY A 14 -34.89 -23.59 -26.24
CA GLY A 14 -34.85 -24.08 -24.85
C GLY A 14 -33.46 -23.93 -24.22
N LEU A 15 -32.39 -24.26 -24.95
CA LEU A 15 -31.01 -24.09 -24.48
C LEU A 15 -30.65 -22.61 -24.28
N VAL A 16 -31.05 -21.73 -25.21
CA VAL A 16 -30.83 -20.28 -25.09
C VAL A 16 -31.60 -19.72 -23.89
N LEU A 17 -32.87 -20.10 -23.72
CA LEU A 17 -33.69 -19.67 -22.59
C LEU A 17 -33.10 -20.15 -21.26
N ALA A 18 -32.67 -21.42 -21.18
CA ALA A 18 -32.03 -21.95 -19.99
C ALA A 18 -30.73 -21.20 -19.66
N ALA A 19 -29.93 -20.86 -20.67
CA ALA A 19 -28.72 -20.06 -20.49
C ALA A 19 -29.02 -18.63 -19.98
N VAL A 20 -30.03 -17.96 -20.56
CA VAL A 20 -30.46 -16.61 -20.16
C VAL A 20 -31.02 -16.61 -18.73
N LEU A 21 -31.86 -17.59 -18.38
CA LEU A 21 -32.42 -17.74 -17.03
C LEU A 21 -31.31 -18.02 -16.01
N SER A 22 -30.39 -18.93 -16.33
CA SER A 22 -29.24 -19.25 -15.47
C SER A 22 -28.34 -18.03 -15.25
N TYR A 23 -28.02 -17.30 -16.32
CA TYR A 23 -27.25 -16.06 -16.24
C TYR A 23 -27.96 -14.99 -15.39
N SER A 24 -29.26 -14.79 -15.60
CA SER A 24 -30.08 -13.83 -14.84
C SER A 24 -30.14 -14.19 -13.36
N TRP A 25 -30.28 -15.47 -13.04
CA TRP A 25 -30.29 -15.97 -11.67
C TRP A 25 -28.94 -15.79 -10.97
N LEU A 26 -27.84 -16.13 -11.64
CA LEU A 26 -26.48 -15.90 -11.13
C LEU A 26 -26.21 -14.42 -10.89
N ARG A 27 -26.63 -13.56 -11.82
CA ARG A 27 -26.49 -12.10 -11.70
C ARG A 27 -27.28 -11.56 -10.50
N ARG A 28 -28.54 -11.98 -10.34
CA ARG A 28 -29.38 -11.60 -9.18
C ARG A 28 -28.75 -12.04 -7.86
N ARG A 29 -28.22 -13.26 -7.79
CA ARG A 29 -27.52 -13.74 -6.58
C ARG A 29 -26.28 -12.91 -6.24
N ALA A 30 -25.46 -12.59 -7.24
CA ALA A 30 -24.26 -11.78 -7.04
C ALA A 30 -24.60 -10.33 -6.62
N GLU A 31 -25.67 -9.76 -7.18
CA GLU A 31 -26.16 -8.44 -6.81
C GLU A 31 -26.72 -8.41 -5.38
N ILE A 32 -27.47 -9.43 -4.96
CA ILE A 32 -27.94 -9.56 -3.57
C ILE A 32 -26.74 -9.58 -2.60
N ALA A 33 -25.70 -10.34 -2.93
CA ALA A 33 -24.47 -10.35 -2.13
C ALA A 33 -23.78 -8.98 -2.09
N SER A 34 -23.75 -8.26 -3.22
CA SER A 34 -23.18 -6.91 -3.32
C SER A 34 -23.96 -5.91 -2.47
N ARG A 35 -25.30 -5.93 -2.52
CA ARG A 35 -26.18 -5.09 -1.69
C ARG A 35 -25.99 -5.37 -0.21
N ARG A 36 -25.87 -6.65 0.17
CA ARG A 36 -25.58 -7.02 1.55
C ARG A 36 -24.23 -6.46 2.02
N SER A 37 -23.18 -6.62 1.22
CA SER A 37 -21.86 -6.09 1.54
C SER A 37 -21.84 -4.57 1.71
N LEU A 38 -22.62 -3.87 0.87
CA LEU A 38 -22.81 -2.42 0.98
C LEU A 38 -23.51 -2.05 2.29
N ALA A 39 -24.66 -2.69 2.58
CA ALA A 39 -25.41 -2.45 3.81
C ALA A 39 -24.56 -2.75 5.07
N ASP A 40 -23.85 -3.89 5.09
CA ASP A 40 -22.94 -4.25 6.19
C ASP A 40 -21.84 -3.20 6.38
N SER A 41 -21.35 -2.60 5.29
CA SER A 41 -20.33 -1.54 5.35
C SER A 41 -20.89 -0.22 5.86
N GLU A 42 -22.12 0.14 5.47
CA GLU A 42 -22.83 1.33 5.95
C GLU A 42 -23.15 1.22 7.44
N GLU A 43 -23.71 0.09 7.88
CA GLU A 43 -24.01 -0.20 9.29
C GLU A 43 -22.75 -0.14 10.16
N ALA A 44 -21.62 -0.64 9.63
CA ALA A 44 -20.34 -0.59 10.31
C ALA A 44 -19.58 0.74 10.17
N GLY A 45 -20.14 1.76 9.51
CA GLY A 45 -19.49 3.05 9.29
C GLY A 45 -18.20 2.98 8.45
N LEU A 46 -18.08 1.98 7.57
CA LEU A 46 -16.94 1.70 6.70
C LEU A 46 -17.08 2.27 5.28
N THR A 47 -17.67 3.44 5.17
CA THR A 47 -18.04 4.03 3.88
C THR A 47 -16.90 4.77 3.19
N GLU A 48 -15.71 4.84 3.81
CA GLU A 48 -14.58 5.58 3.26
C GLU A 48 -13.37 4.69 2.99
N ALA A 49 -12.76 4.88 1.82
CA ALA A 49 -11.50 4.24 1.47
C ALA A 49 -10.31 4.89 2.19
N PRO A 50 -9.25 4.12 2.51
CA PRO A 50 -8.12 4.63 3.28
C PRO A 50 -7.17 5.52 2.48
N SER A 51 -7.17 5.44 1.14
CA SER A 51 -6.24 6.18 0.27
C SER A 51 -6.77 6.26 -1.18
N LEU A 52 -5.98 5.80 -2.15
CA LEU A 52 -6.38 5.68 -3.55
C LEU A 52 -7.57 4.70 -3.68
N HIS A 53 -8.61 5.08 -4.39
CA HIS A 53 -9.78 4.24 -4.58
C HIS A 53 -10.54 4.58 -5.89
N PRO A 54 -11.35 3.65 -6.42
CA PRO A 54 -12.11 3.91 -7.63
C PRO A 54 -13.38 4.71 -7.36
N VAL A 55 -13.64 5.72 -8.19
CA VAL A 55 -14.93 6.39 -8.35
C VAL A 55 -15.51 5.94 -9.67
N VAL A 56 -16.76 5.47 -9.63
CA VAL A 56 -17.47 4.95 -10.80
C VAL A 56 -18.43 6.01 -11.32
N ASP A 57 -18.35 6.33 -12.61
CA ASP A 57 -19.36 7.13 -13.29
C ASP A 57 -20.57 6.24 -13.66
N PRO A 58 -21.75 6.44 -13.03
CA PRO A 58 -22.92 5.63 -13.32
C PRO A 58 -23.52 5.89 -14.71
N ALA A 59 -23.26 7.04 -15.34
CA ALA A 59 -23.74 7.34 -16.69
C ALA A 59 -23.01 6.50 -17.74
N ILE A 60 -21.71 6.27 -17.55
CA ILE A 60 -20.87 5.48 -18.47
C ILE A 60 -20.91 3.98 -18.13
N CYS A 61 -21.07 3.63 -16.86
CA CYS A 61 -20.98 2.24 -16.41
C CYS A 61 -22.06 1.35 -17.04
N ILE A 62 -21.62 0.31 -17.77
CA ILE A 62 -22.50 -0.69 -18.39
C ILE A 62 -22.77 -1.93 -17.50
N GLY A 63 -22.24 -1.95 -16.27
CA GLY A 63 -22.50 -3.06 -15.34
C GLY A 63 -21.88 -4.41 -15.75
N SER A 64 -20.78 -4.41 -16.52
CA SER A 64 -20.15 -5.62 -17.08
C SER A 64 -19.58 -6.59 -16.03
N GLY A 65 -19.38 -6.13 -14.80
CA GLY A 65 -18.77 -6.90 -13.71
C GLY A 65 -17.26 -7.18 -13.88
N GLY A 66 -16.61 -6.61 -14.91
CA GLY A 66 -15.17 -6.77 -15.12
C GLY A 66 -14.35 -6.28 -13.92
N CYS A 67 -14.71 -5.12 -13.38
CA CYS A 67 -14.09 -4.55 -12.19
C CYS A 67 -14.25 -5.41 -10.92
N VAL A 68 -15.42 -6.05 -10.76
CA VAL A 68 -15.72 -6.95 -9.63
C VAL A 68 -14.85 -8.20 -9.69
N ARG A 69 -14.75 -8.83 -10.87
CA ARG A 69 -13.87 -10.00 -11.09
C ARG A 69 -12.39 -9.67 -10.90
N ALA A 70 -11.99 -8.44 -11.21
CA ALA A 70 -10.60 -7.98 -11.08
C ALA A 70 -10.23 -7.54 -9.66
N CYS A 71 -11.18 -7.42 -8.74
CA CYS A 71 -10.93 -6.93 -7.38
C CYS A 71 -10.56 -8.10 -6.43
N PRO A 72 -9.32 -8.20 -5.94
CA PRO A 72 -8.91 -9.26 -5.03
C PRO A 72 -9.53 -9.11 -3.63
N GLU A 73 -9.84 -7.88 -3.23
CA GLU A 73 -10.41 -7.57 -1.91
C GLU A 73 -11.95 -7.62 -1.91
N LYS A 74 -12.58 -7.88 -3.08
CA LYS A 74 -14.04 -7.84 -3.26
C LYS A 74 -14.69 -6.52 -2.79
N ALA A 75 -13.94 -5.42 -2.82
CA ALA A 75 -14.38 -4.11 -2.35
C ALA A 75 -15.38 -3.42 -3.31
N ILE A 76 -15.48 -3.87 -4.56
CA ILE A 76 -16.40 -3.36 -5.58
C ILE A 76 -17.38 -4.46 -6.00
N GLY A 77 -18.65 -4.12 -6.10
CA GLY A 77 -19.76 -5.01 -6.46
C GLY A 77 -20.66 -4.38 -7.52
N ILE A 78 -21.69 -5.12 -7.96
CA ILE A 78 -22.74 -4.56 -8.84
C ILE A 78 -24.00 -4.33 -8.01
N VAL A 79 -24.51 -3.11 -8.02
CA VAL A 79 -25.77 -2.70 -7.37
C VAL A 79 -26.58 -1.90 -8.39
N ASP A 80 -27.84 -2.29 -8.60
CA ASP A 80 -28.76 -1.69 -9.57
C ASP A 80 -28.15 -1.61 -10.98
N GLY A 81 -27.41 -2.66 -11.36
CA GLY A 81 -26.74 -2.76 -12.65
C GLY A 81 -25.51 -1.86 -12.81
N LYS A 82 -25.06 -1.15 -11.77
CA LYS A 82 -23.88 -0.28 -11.79
C LYS A 82 -22.81 -0.79 -10.85
N ALA A 83 -21.54 -0.52 -11.17
CA ALA A 83 -20.46 -0.85 -10.26
C ALA A 83 -20.44 0.13 -9.10
N VAL A 84 -20.39 -0.40 -7.87
CA VAL A 84 -20.41 0.38 -6.63
C VAL A 84 -19.32 -0.15 -5.71
N LEU A 85 -18.63 0.75 -5.01
CA LEU A 85 -17.66 0.38 -3.99
C LEU A 85 -18.40 -0.11 -2.75
N VAL A 86 -18.75 -1.39 -2.72
CA VAL A 86 -19.57 -2.02 -1.67
C VAL A 86 -18.83 -2.22 -0.35
N SER A 87 -17.50 -2.17 -0.34
CA SER A 87 -16.70 -2.17 0.90
C SER A 87 -15.51 -1.22 0.78
N PRO A 88 -15.73 0.11 0.86
CA PRO A 88 -14.69 1.12 0.66
C PRO A 88 -13.47 0.95 1.56
N ALA A 89 -13.67 0.64 2.84
CA ALA A 89 -12.57 0.43 3.79
C ALA A 89 -11.65 -0.76 3.43
N ALA A 90 -12.16 -1.75 2.68
CA ALA A 90 -11.37 -2.88 2.20
C ALA A 90 -10.58 -2.55 0.93
N CYS A 91 -10.84 -1.41 0.29
CA CYS A 91 -10.16 -1.03 -0.94
C CYS A 91 -8.69 -0.70 -0.67
N ILE A 92 -7.80 -1.43 -1.35
CA ILE A 92 -6.34 -1.23 -1.27
C ILE A 92 -5.80 -0.30 -2.36
N GLY A 93 -6.66 0.31 -3.19
CA GLY A 93 -6.25 1.21 -4.25
C GLY A 93 -5.41 0.56 -5.36
N HIS A 94 -5.57 -0.74 -5.62
CA HIS A 94 -4.76 -1.44 -6.62
C HIS A 94 -5.06 -1.06 -8.07
N GLY A 95 -6.24 -0.49 -8.33
CA GLY A 95 -6.64 0.03 -9.62
C GLY A 95 -6.87 -1.02 -10.71
N ALA A 96 -6.91 -2.32 -10.39
CA ALA A 96 -7.25 -3.32 -11.41
C ALA A 96 -8.72 -3.24 -11.83
N CYS A 97 -9.59 -2.69 -10.98
CA CYS A 97 -10.96 -2.37 -11.37
C CYS A 97 -11.02 -1.39 -12.54
N ALA A 98 -10.22 -0.31 -12.50
CA ALA A 98 -10.12 0.66 -13.58
C ALA A 98 -9.61 0.03 -14.88
N ALA A 99 -8.50 -0.73 -14.79
CA ALA A 99 -7.93 -1.42 -15.95
C ALA A 99 -8.85 -2.48 -16.56
N ALA A 100 -9.73 -3.09 -15.77
CA ALA A 100 -10.69 -4.10 -16.23
C ALA A 100 -12.01 -3.51 -16.73
N CYS A 101 -12.20 -2.19 -16.67
CA CYS A 101 -13.41 -1.53 -17.10
C CYS A 101 -13.39 -1.34 -18.63
N PRO A 102 -14.26 -2.01 -19.41
CA PRO A 102 -14.21 -1.97 -20.88
C PRO A 102 -14.69 -0.64 -21.47
N VAL A 103 -15.31 0.21 -20.64
CA VAL A 103 -15.89 1.50 -21.02
C VAL A 103 -15.27 2.66 -20.24
N GLU A 104 -14.16 2.41 -19.53
CA GLU A 104 -13.41 3.42 -18.78
C GLU A 104 -14.24 4.24 -17.77
N ALA A 105 -15.37 3.69 -17.30
CA ALA A 105 -16.26 4.33 -16.33
C ALA A 105 -15.66 4.48 -14.91
N ILE A 106 -14.39 4.18 -14.70
CA ILE A 106 -13.77 4.13 -13.38
C ILE A 106 -12.52 5.02 -13.37
N SER A 107 -12.59 6.09 -12.58
CA SER A 107 -11.44 6.94 -12.26
C SER A 107 -10.85 6.54 -10.92
N LEU A 108 -9.52 6.64 -10.75
CA LEU A 108 -8.88 6.44 -9.45
C LEU A 108 -8.60 7.79 -8.82
N VAL A 109 -9.04 7.97 -7.57
CA VAL A 109 -8.91 9.24 -6.85
C VAL A 109 -8.22 9.05 -5.51
N PHE A 110 -7.51 10.08 -5.05
CA PHE A 110 -6.81 10.09 -3.78
C PHE A 110 -7.62 10.74 -2.66
N GLY A 111 -7.66 10.08 -1.50
CA GLY A 111 -8.42 10.57 -0.34
C GLY A 111 -9.93 10.36 -0.51
N SER A 112 -10.71 10.83 0.45
CA SER A 112 -12.18 10.93 0.37
C SER A 112 -12.58 12.40 0.44
N GLU A 113 -13.85 12.73 0.21
CA GLU A 113 -14.38 14.10 0.39
C GLU A 113 -14.06 14.67 1.78
N ARG A 114 -14.01 13.81 2.81
CA ARG A 114 -13.74 14.19 4.20
C ARG A 114 -12.28 13.99 4.61
N ARG A 115 -11.54 13.14 3.91
CA ARG A 115 -10.16 12.78 4.23
C ARG A 115 -9.20 13.16 3.12
N GLY A 116 -8.46 14.23 3.37
CA GLY A 116 -7.33 14.65 2.57
C GLY A 116 -6.17 13.65 2.61
N VAL A 117 -5.47 13.47 1.49
CA VAL A 117 -4.19 12.76 1.44
C VAL A 117 -3.16 13.68 0.81
N ASP A 118 -2.07 13.92 1.53
CA ASP A 118 -0.92 14.65 1.02
C ASP A 118 -0.19 13.80 -0.02
N ILE A 119 -0.11 14.31 -1.24
CA ILE A 119 0.66 13.71 -2.33
C ILE A 119 1.50 14.79 -3.02
N PRO A 120 2.70 14.44 -3.48
CA PRO A 120 3.46 15.34 -4.35
C PRO A 120 2.78 15.46 -5.72
N GLU A 121 2.83 16.66 -6.30
CA GLU A 121 2.38 16.91 -7.67
C GLU A 121 3.34 16.22 -8.66
N VAL A 122 2.80 15.33 -9.50
CA VAL A 122 3.56 14.61 -10.52
C VAL A 122 2.82 14.58 -11.85
N THR A 123 3.55 14.66 -12.96
CA THR A 123 3.01 14.44 -14.31
C THR A 123 2.73 12.94 -14.55
N PRO A 124 2.01 12.57 -15.63
CA PRO A 124 1.84 11.17 -16.03
C PRO A 124 3.17 10.43 -16.25
N GLU A 125 4.25 11.15 -16.54
CA GLU A 125 5.62 10.64 -16.69
C GLU A 125 6.39 10.56 -15.36
N PHE A 126 5.72 10.79 -14.22
CA PHE A 126 6.27 10.76 -12.86
C PHE A 126 7.27 11.88 -12.54
N GLU A 127 7.33 12.92 -13.36
CA GLU A 127 8.16 14.10 -13.10
C GLU A 127 7.42 15.02 -12.12
N SER A 128 8.12 15.54 -11.12
CA SER A 128 7.56 16.54 -10.22
C SER A 128 7.49 17.91 -10.89
N ASN A 129 6.98 18.91 -10.17
CA ASN A 129 7.07 20.31 -10.61
C ASN A 129 8.51 20.85 -10.70
N VAL A 130 9.52 20.10 -10.23
CA VAL A 130 10.94 20.42 -10.35
C VAL A 130 11.53 19.61 -11.53
N PRO A 131 11.89 20.26 -12.65
CA PRO A 131 12.32 19.55 -13.85
C PRO A 131 13.55 18.67 -13.61
N GLY A 132 13.47 17.38 -13.98
CA GLY A 132 14.51 16.38 -13.75
C GLY A 132 14.43 15.66 -12.40
N LEU A 133 13.50 16.04 -11.52
CA LEU A 133 13.23 15.34 -10.26
C LEU A 133 11.94 14.53 -10.40
N TYR A 134 12.05 13.21 -10.27
CA TYR A 134 10.98 12.23 -10.47
C TYR A 134 10.59 11.56 -9.15
N ILE A 135 9.34 11.09 -9.07
CA ILE A 135 8.79 10.42 -7.89
C ILE A 135 8.07 9.13 -8.29
N ALA A 136 8.43 8.02 -7.67
CA ALA A 136 7.78 6.73 -7.91
C ALA A 136 7.52 5.94 -6.62
N GLY A 137 6.59 4.99 -6.71
CA GLY A 137 6.22 4.11 -5.62
C GLY A 137 5.22 4.73 -4.66
N GLU A 138 5.31 4.31 -3.40
CA GLU A 138 4.33 4.68 -2.37
C GLU A 138 4.28 6.19 -2.11
N LEU A 139 5.35 6.92 -2.44
CA LEU A 139 5.42 8.38 -2.30
C LEU A 139 4.37 9.10 -3.15
N GLY A 140 4.10 8.60 -4.37
CA GLY A 140 3.03 9.09 -5.26
C GLY A 140 1.65 8.51 -4.92
N GLY A 141 1.44 8.02 -3.70
CA GLY A 141 0.14 7.53 -3.21
C GLY A 141 -0.23 6.09 -3.60
N MET A 142 0.62 5.37 -4.35
CA MET A 142 0.38 3.99 -4.80
C MET A 142 1.25 2.97 -4.06
N GLY A 143 0.75 2.43 -2.94
CA GLY A 143 1.52 1.60 -2.00
C GLY A 143 1.69 0.11 -2.33
N LEU A 144 1.38 -0.35 -3.54
CA LEU A 144 1.45 -1.77 -3.90
C LEU A 144 2.73 -2.13 -4.63
N ILE A 145 3.29 -3.31 -4.32
CA ILE A 145 4.54 -3.81 -4.91
C ILE A 145 4.51 -3.74 -6.45
N ARG A 146 3.47 -4.26 -7.10
CA ARG A 146 3.30 -4.20 -8.56
C ARG A 146 3.30 -2.77 -9.09
N LYS A 147 2.51 -1.88 -8.47
CA LYS A 147 2.37 -0.49 -8.94
C LYS A 147 3.66 0.27 -8.74
N ALA A 148 4.30 0.11 -7.60
CA ALA A 148 5.59 0.72 -7.31
C ALA A 148 6.65 0.29 -8.34
N ALA A 149 6.78 -1.00 -8.62
CA ALA A 149 7.71 -1.50 -9.63
C ALA A 149 7.38 -0.95 -11.04
N GLU A 150 6.10 -0.94 -11.43
CA GLU A 150 5.68 -0.43 -12.74
C GLU A 150 5.96 1.09 -12.88
N GLN A 151 5.70 1.88 -11.84
CA GLN A 151 6.02 3.32 -11.83
C GLN A 151 7.52 3.57 -11.93
N GLY A 152 8.34 2.80 -11.21
CA GLY A 152 9.80 2.89 -11.32
C GLY A 152 10.28 2.66 -12.75
N ARG A 153 9.70 1.66 -13.43
CA ARG A 153 9.96 1.39 -14.85
C ARG A 153 9.52 2.55 -15.76
N GLN A 154 8.31 3.06 -15.57
CA GLN A 154 7.75 4.14 -16.40
C GLN A 154 8.50 5.47 -16.22
N ALA A 155 8.83 5.83 -14.99
CA ALA A 155 9.65 7.01 -14.68
C ALA A 155 11.02 6.92 -15.38
N MET A 156 11.65 5.74 -15.35
CA MET A 156 12.94 5.53 -16.00
C MET A 156 12.87 5.69 -17.53
N ALA A 157 11.76 5.35 -18.16
CA ALA A 157 11.56 5.58 -19.59
C ALA A 157 11.54 7.09 -19.94
N SER A 158 11.08 7.94 -19.02
CA SER A 158 11.15 9.40 -19.17
C SER A 158 12.56 9.93 -18.94
N ILE A 159 13.19 9.50 -17.84
CA ILE A 159 14.56 9.87 -17.47
C ILE A 159 15.55 9.52 -18.60
N ALA A 160 15.37 8.37 -19.26
CA ALA A 160 16.24 7.93 -20.34
C ALA A 160 16.31 8.89 -21.55
N ARG A 161 15.31 9.78 -21.70
CA ARG A 161 15.27 10.83 -22.75
C ARG A 161 16.00 12.11 -22.34
N ARG A 162 16.37 12.26 -21.06
CA ARG A 162 17.02 13.47 -20.51
C ARG A 162 18.54 13.35 -20.40
N ARG A 163 19.16 12.39 -21.09
CA ARG A 163 20.60 12.16 -21.02
C ARG A 163 21.37 13.42 -21.38
N ASP A 164 22.43 13.65 -20.62
CA ASP A 164 23.34 14.75 -20.84
C ASP A 164 24.77 14.26 -20.56
N PRO A 165 25.63 14.15 -21.60
CA PRO A 165 27.00 13.69 -21.44
C PRO A 165 27.85 14.55 -20.50
N SER A 166 27.44 15.79 -20.20
CA SER A 166 28.19 16.69 -19.31
C SER A 166 28.12 16.31 -17.81
N PHE A 167 27.19 15.45 -17.43
CA PHE A 167 27.06 14.94 -16.05
C PHE A 167 27.72 13.58 -15.92
N ASP A 168 28.31 13.25 -14.76
CA ASP A 168 28.89 11.92 -14.51
C ASP A 168 27.82 10.82 -14.40
N LEU A 169 26.64 11.17 -13.87
CA LEU A 169 25.49 10.31 -13.74
C LEU A 169 24.31 10.87 -14.52
N ASP A 170 23.61 10.00 -15.24
CA ASP A 170 22.34 10.32 -15.87
C ASP A 170 21.20 10.35 -14.83
N VAL A 171 21.28 9.47 -13.81
CA VAL A 171 20.27 9.38 -12.75
C VAL A 171 20.82 8.91 -11.40
N VAL A 172 20.38 9.55 -10.32
CA VAL A 172 20.47 9.00 -8.96
C VAL A 172 19.09 8.49 -8.53
N ILE A 173 19.02 7.23 -8.14
CA ILE A 173 17.80 6.57 -7.67
C ILE A 173 17.91 6.41 -6.15
N VAL A 174 16.93 6.93 -5.41
CA VAL A 174 16.95 6.95 -3.95
C VAL A 174 15.91 5.97 -3.40
N GLY A 175 16.39 4.90 -2.76
CA GLY A 175 15.61 3.81 -2.17
C GLY A 175 15.59 2.55 -3.04
N ALA A 176 15.92 1.40 -2.46
CA ALA A 176 15.97 0.08 -3.11
C ALA A 176 14.75 -0.80 -2.74
N GLY A 177 13.58 -0.18 -2.64
CA GLY A 177 12.29 -0.88 -2.65
C GLY A 177 11.88 -1.33 -4.05
N PRO A 178 10.67 -1.91 -4.24
CA PRO A 178 10.21 -2.40 -5.54
C PRO A 178 10.29 -1.37 -6.69
N ALA A 179 9.98 -0.09 -6.40
CA ALA A 179 10.10 0.99 -7.38
C ALA A 179 11.55 1.25 -7.79
N GLY A 180 12.46 1.38 -6.82
CA GLY A 180 13.87 1.65 -7.09
C GLY A 180 14.60 0.50 -7.76
N ILE A 181 14.30 -0.75 -7.38
CA ILE A 181 14.83 -1.94 -8.06
C ILE A 181 14.38 -1.95 -9.52
N ALA A 182 13.08 -1.77 -9.78
CA ALA A 182 12.57 -1.75 -11.16
C ALA A 182 13.15 -0.59 -11.98
N ALA A 183 13.33 0.58 -11.38
CA ALA A 183 13.99 1.71 -12.01
C ALA A 183 15.47 1.43 -12.31
N GLY A 184 16.21 0.81 -11.38
CA GLY A 184 17.60 0.41 -11.58
C GLY A 184 17.76 -0.60 -12.72
N LEU A 185 16.85 -1.58 -12.83
CA LEU A 185 16.79 -2.49 -13.97
C LEU A 185 16.50 -1.75 -15.28
N GLY A 186 15.58 -0.78 -15.25
CA GLY A 186 15.30 0.08 -16.40
C GLY A 186 16.52 0.93 -16.81
N ALA A 187 17.31 1.40 -15.84
CA ALA A 187 18.55 2.14 -16.10
C ALA A 187 19.60 1.25 -16.79
N ILE A 188 19.71 -0.02 -16.38
CA ILE A 188 20.57 -1.02 -17.04
C ILE A 188 20.09 -1.27 -18.47
N GLU A 189 18.80 -1.54 -18.67
CA GLU A 189 18.20 -1.78 -19.99
C GLU A 189 18.46 -0.60 -20.94
N ALA A 190 18.31 0.62 -20.43
CA ALA A 190 18.57 1.85 -21.17
C ALA A 190 20.08 2.17 -21.30
N ARG A 191 20.99 1.44 -20.63
CA ARG A 191 22.43 1.76 -20.59
C ARG A 191 22.72 3.18 -20.05
N LEU A 192 22.05 3.55 -18.96
CA LEU A 192 22.29 4.79 -18.24
C LEU A 192 23.42 4.64 -17.22
N ARG A 193 24.16 5.73 -17.00
CA ARG A 193 25.07 5.89 -15.85
C ARG A 193 24.20 6.21 -14.63
N TYR A 194 24.08 5.28 -13.69
CA TYR A 194 23.22 5.45 -12.53
C TYR A 194 23.96 5.21 -11.21
N ALA A 195 23.44 5.81 -10.15
CA ALA A 195 23.70 5.39 -8.78
C ALA A 195 22.37 5.07 -8.09
N LEU A 196 22.26 3.87 -7.49
CA LEU A 196 21.12 3.47 -6.68
C LEU A 196 21.58 3.37 -5.22
N ILE A 197 20.99 4.18 -4.35
CA ILE A 197 21.35 4.28 -2.93
C ILE A 197 20.20 3.78 -2.05
N GLU A 198 20.53 3.11 -0.95
CA GLU A 198 19.60 2.59 0.05
C GLU A 198 20.12 2.91 1.45
N GLN A 199 19.25 3.44 2.30
CA GLN A 199 19.62 3.83 3.67
C GLN A 199 19.82 2.62 4.57
N GLU A 200 19.12 1.51 4.30
CA GLU A 200 19.23 0.27 5.06
C GLU A 200 20.44 -0.55 4.58
N GLU A 201 20.91 -1.47 5.44
CA GLU A 201 21.95 -2.45 5.11
C GLU A 201 21.42 -3.60 4.22
N GLY A 202 20.09 -3.68 4.01
CA GLY A 202 19.42 -4.79 3.34
C GLY A 202 18.42 -4.37 2.27
N LEU A 203 18.13 -5.30 1.35
CA LEU A 203 17.21 -5.10 0.24
C LEU A 203 15.74 -5.19 0.68
N GLY A 204 14.85 -4.46 -0.01
CA GLY A 204 13.40 -4.72 0.00
C GLY A 204 12.53 -3.60 0.58
N GLY A 205 13.14 -2.52 1.10
CA GLY A 205 12.44 -1.37 1.66
C GLY A 205 11.32 -1.79 2.64
N SER A 206 10.09 -1.35 2.40
CA SER A 206 8.92 -1.71 3.21
C SER A 206 8.75 -3.22 3.46
N VAL A 207 9.11 -4.08 2.49
CA VAL A 207 8.97 -5.55 2.62
C VAL A 207 9.96 -6.11 3.64
N LEU A 208 11.17 -5.56 3.71
CA LEU A 208 12.21 -5.97 4.68
C LEU A 208 11.72 -5.84 6.12
N HIS A 209 10.82 -4.90 6.37
CA HIS A 209 10.31 -4.57 7.70
C HIS A 209 8.98 -5.25 8.04
N TYR A 210 8.47 -6.12 7.17
CA TYR A 210 7.31 -6.95 7.51
C TYR A 210 7.66 -7.94 8.64
N PRO A 211 6.69 -8.33 9.49
CA PRO A 211 6.90 -9.42 10.43
C PRO A 211 7.38 -10.69 9.73
N ARG A 212 8.19 -11.47 10.42
CA ARG A 212 8.66 -12.78 9.98
C ARG A 212 7.47 -13.66 9.58
N ARG A 213 7.59 -14.38 8.45
CA ARG A 213 6.54 -15.23 7.84
C ARG A 213 5.27 -14.49 7.42
N LYS A 214 5.24 -13.15 7.39
CA LYS A 214 4.09 -12.41 6.88
C LYS A 214 3.82 -12.78 5.41
N ILE A 215 2.57 -13.07 5.09
CA ILE A 215 2.11 -13.23 3.71
C ILE A 215 1.79 -11.85 3.13
N ALA A 216 2.44 -11.54 2.01
CA ALA A 216 2.19 -10.35 1.21
C ALA A 216 1.38 -10.75 -0.03
N MET A 217 0.39 -9.92 -0.36
CA MET A 217 -0.34 -10.02 -1.62
C MET A 217 0.30 -9.11 -2.67
N THR A 218 0.43 -9.60 -3.89
CA THR A 218 0.88 -8.81 -5.03
C THR A 218 0.20 -9.33 -6.31
N ALA A 219 0.53 -8.74 -7.45
CA ALA A 219 0.05 -9.18 -8.74
C ALA A 219 1.21 -9.25 -9.73
N PRO A 220 1.05 -10.00 -10.84
CA PRO A 220 2.13 -10.11 -11.81
C PRO A 220 2.62 -8.76 -12.32
N VAL A 221 3.94 -8.59 -12.37
CA VAL A 221 4.59 -7.36 -12.84
C VAL A 221 5.70 -7.73 -13.82
N ASN A 222 5.86 -6.92 -14.87
CA ASN A 222 6.97 -7.07 -15.80
C ASN A 222 8.17 -6.30 -15.27
N LEU A 223 9.28 -6.98 -15.02
CA LEU A 223 10.51 -6.37 -14.56
C LEU A 223 11.48 -6.27 -15.74
N PRO A 224 12.04 -5.07 -16.03
CA PRO A 224 13.03 -4.91 -17.08
C PRO A 224 14.18 -5.89 -16.91
N VAL A 225 14.74 -6.39 -18.01
CA VAL A 225 15.86 -7.36 -18.05
C VAL A 225 15.55 -8.77 -17.48
N VAL A 226 14.58 -8.92 -16.57
CA VAL A 226 14.27 -10.16 -15.86
C VAL A 226 13.07 -10.90 -16.45
N GLY A 227 12.05 -10.18 -16.90
CA GLY A 227 10.76 -10.72 -17.33
C GLY A 227 9.68 -10.67 -16.24
N GLN A 228 8.66 -11.53 -16.35
CA GLN A 228 7.45 -11.42 -15.55
C GLN A 228 7.57 -12.09 -14.17
N MET A 229 7.45 -11.30 -13.11
CA MET A 229 7.21 -11.78 -11.74
C MET A 229 5.77 -12.29 -11.64
N ARG A 230 5.55 -13.53 -11.19
CA ARG A 230 4.21 -14.16 -11.09
C ARG A 230 3.89 -14.59 -9.66
N PHE A 231 3.65 -13.61 -8.79
CA PHE A 231 3.15 -13.86 -7.44
C PHE A 231 1.74 -13.28 -7.28
N VAL A 232 0.90 -14.00 -6.54
CA VAL A 232 -0.41 -13.56 -6.06
C VAL A 232 -0.37 -13.44 -4.55
N GLU A 233 0.09 -14.49 -3.88
CA GLU A 233 0.41 -14.52 -2.46
C GLU A 233 1.83 -15.07 -2.26
N VAL A 234 2.62 -14.45 -1.40
CA VAL A 234 4.03 -14.80 -1.19
C VAL A 234 4.47 -14.44 0.23
N SER A 235 5.28 -15.27 0.87
CA SER A 235 5.87 -14.89 2.15
C SER A 235 6.89 -13.77 1.98
N LYS A 236 7.09 -12.96 3.03
CA LYS A 236 8.15 -11.95 3.10
C LYS A 236 9.49 -12.51 2.63
N GLU A 237 9.91 -13.65 3.19
CA GLU A 237 11.22 -14.24 2.94
C GLU A 237 11.36 -14.63 1.47
N LYS A 238 10.38 -15.34 0.90
CA LYS A 238 10.40 -15.76 -0.50
C LYS A 238 10.38 -14.56 -1.46
N LEU A 239 9.70 -13.48 -1.09
CA LEU A 239 9.68 -12.24 -1.86
C LEU A 239 11.05 -11.54 -1.81
N LEU A 240 11.71 -11.50 -0.65
CA LEU A 240 13.06 -10.94 -0.52
C LEU A 240 14.08 -11.78 -1.29
N ASP A 241 14.02 -13.11 -1.20
CA ASP A 241 14.88 -14.02 -1.96
C ASP A 241 14.76 -13.80 -3.47
N PHE A 242 13.53 -13.60 -3.95
CA PHE A 242 13.26 -13.26 -5.34
C PHE A 242 13.92 -11.94 -5.76
N TRP A 243 13.80 -10.88 -4.95
CA TRP A 243 14.46 -9.61 -5.23
C TRP A 243 15.99 -9.73 -5.19
N LEU A 244 16.55 -10.48 -4.24
CA LEU A 244 17.99 -10.72 -4.14
C LEU A 244 18.53 -11.50 -5.34
N ASP A 245 17.78 -12.49 -5.83
CA ASP A 245 18.12 -13.23 -7.06
C ASP A 245 18.12 -12.30 -8.28
N ILE A 246 17.14 -11.40 -8.40
CA ILE A 246 17.11 -10.37 -9.45
C ILE A 246 18.33 -9.47 -9.41
N VAL A 247 18.65 -8.90 -8.25
CA VAL A 247 19.79 -8.00 -8.07
C VAL A 247 21.08 -8.69 -8.50
N ARG A 248 21.27 -9.95 -8.11
CA ARG A 248 22.43 -10.76 -8.49
C ARG A 248 22.49 -11.04 -9.99
N ARG A 249 21.41 -11.54 -10.60
CA ARG A 249 21.37 -11.90 -12.03
C ARG A 249 21.56 -10.70 -12.94
N ALA A 250 20.91 -9.58 -12.61
CA ALA A 250 21.03 -8.33 -13.37
C ALA A 250 22.33 -7.57 -13.07
N ARG A 251 23.13 -8.02 -12.08
CA ARG A 251 24.31 -7.31 -11.56
C ARG A 251 24.00 -5.86 -11.17
N LEU A 252 22.81 -5.63 -10.63
CA LEU A 252 22.34 -4.31 -10.21
C LEU A 252 23.22 -3.81 -9.05
N GLN A 253 23.83 -2.64 -9.22
CA GLN A 253 24.70 -2.05 -8.22
C GLN A 253 23.88 -1.20 -7.25
N ILE A 254 23.90 -1.56 -5.97
CA ILE A 254 23.18 -0.86 -4.90
C ILE A 254 24.18 -0.48 -3.82
N ARG A 255 24.16 0.79 -3.41
CA ARG A 255 24.97 1.31 -2.30
C ARG A 255 24.10 1.31 -1.04
N TYR A 256 24.26 0.28 -0.21
CA TYR A 256 23.57 0.13 1.08
C TYR A 256 24.19 1.01 2.17
N GLY A 257 23.44 1.30 3.24
CA GLY A 257 23.89 2.16 4.33
C GLY A 257 24.09 3.64 3.93
N VAL A 258 23.59 4.05 2.76
CA VAL A 258 23.73 5.41 2.22
C VAL A 258 22.39 6.12 2.26
N ARG A 259 22.22 7.01 3.24
CA ARG A 259 21.01 7.82 3.40
C ARG A 259 21.14 9.13 2.64
N MET A 260 20.14 9.47 1.84
CA MET A 260 20.00 10.81 1.26
C MET A 260 19.56 11.80 2.34
N GLU A 261 20.23 12.93 2.42
CA GLU A 261 19.97 14.00 3.39
C GLU A 261 19.33 15.22 2.73
N GLY A 262 19.61 15.45 1.44
CA GLY A 262 19.03 16.55 0.67
C GLY A 262 19.33 16.44 -0.82
N VAL A 263 18.59 17.20 -1.61
CA VAL A 263 18.82 17.38 -3.05
C VAL A 263 18.78 18.87 -3.34
N GLU A 264 19.86 19.36 -3.95
CA GLU A 264 19.98 20.75 -4.39
C GLU A 264 20.04 20.79 -5.92
N CYS A 265 19.32 21.75 -6.52
CA CYS A 265 19.37 22.00 -7.95
C CYS A 265 20.60 22.87 -8.26
N ASP A 266 21.50 22.39 -9.13
CA ASP A 266 22.74 23.09 -9.52
C ASP A 266 22.65 23.64 -10.96
N GLY A 267 21.50 24.25 -11.28
CA GLY A 267 21.21 24.80 -12.60
C GLY A 267 20.51 23.76 -13.48
N ALA A 268 21.29 22.98 -14.23
CA ALA A 268 20.74 22.01 -15.17
C ALA A 268 20.70 20.56 -14.62
N GLY A 269 21.26 20.31 -13.44
CA GLY A 269 21.22 19.01 -12.78
C GLY A 269 21.02 19.13 -11.27
N PHE A 270 21.54 18.15 -10.54
CA PHE A 270 21.35 18.02 -9.11
C PHE A 270 22.60 17.55 -8.39
N SER A 271 22.78 18.08 -7.19
CA SER A 271 23.70 17.59 -6.18
C SER A 271 22.90 16.88 -5.09
N VAL A 272 23.05 15.56 -5.01
CA VAL A 272 22.39 14.70 -4.01
C VAL A 272 23.33 14.51 -2.83
N HIS A 273 22.98 15.11 -1.69
CA HIS A 273 23.74 15.01 -0.45
C HIS A 273 23.40 13.73 0.28
N THR A 274 24.41 12.95 0.66
CA THR A 274 24.24 11.67 1.35
C THR A 274 25.23 11.50 2.50
N THR A 275 24.97 10.54 3.37
CA THR A 275 25.91 10.14 4.44
C THR A 275 27.27 9.66 3.94
N ALA A 276 27.40 9.34 2.65
CA ALA A 276 28.64 8.89 2.01
C ALA A 276 29.25 9.93 1.04
N GLY A 277 28.80 11.18 1.10
CA GLY A 277 29.24 12.28 0.24
C GLY A 277 28.20 12.72 -0.79
N VAL A 278 28.62 13.53 -1.76
CA VAL A 278 27.74 14.17 -2.75
C VAL A 278 27.78 13.44 -4.09
N LEU A 279 26.62 13.17 -4.67
CA LEU A 279 26.48 12.61 -6.02
C LEU A 279 25.90 13.66 -6.97
N ARG A 280 26.64 13.99 -8.04
CA ARG A 280 26.16 14.89 -9.09
C ARG A 280 25.49 14.11 -10.20
N THR A 281 24.34 14.59 -10.66
CA THR A 281 23.50 13.86 -11.62
C THR A 281 22.63 14.79 -12.43
N ARG A 282 22.26 14.37 -13.64
CA ARG A 282 21.29 15.09 -14.47
C ARG A 282 19.85 14.97 -13.94
N SER A 283 19.48 13.79 -13.43
CA SER A 283 18.13 13.53 -12.91
C SER A 283 18.17 12.81 -11.56
N VAL A 284 17.11 12.97 -10.78
CA VAL A 284 16.92 12.26 -9.51
C VAL A 284 15.58 11.53 -9.54
N LEU A 285 15.54 10.28 -9.08
CA LEU A 285 14.32 9.52 -8.87
C LEU A 285 14.16 9.20 -7.38
N LEU A 286 13.15 9.80 -6.75
CA LEU A 286 12.77 9.52 -5.37
C LEU A 286 11.84 8.29 -5.31
N ALA A 287 12.39 7.16 -4.84
CA ALA A 287 11.69 5.89 -4.63
C ALA A 287 11.65 5.49 -3.13
N ILE A 288 11.64 6.50 -2.25
CA ILE A 288 11.82 6.37 -0.78
C ILE A 288 10.59 5.85 -0.01
N GLY A 289 9.43 5.71 -0.69
CA GLY A 289 8.18 5.26 -0.08
C GLY A 289 7.65 6.19 1.02
N ARG A 290 6.75 5.68 1.89
CA ARG A 290 6.18 6.44 3.04
C ARG A 290 6.46 5.82 4.40
N ARG A 291 7.12 4.66 4.45
CA ARG A 291 7.36 3.89 5.68
C ARG A 291 8.67 4.21 6.40
N GLY A 292 9.52 5.06 5.83
CA GLY A 292 10.82 5.42 6.41
C GLY A 292 10.67 6.03 7.81
N THR A 293 9.79 7.02 7.95
CA THR A 293 9.58 7.73 9.23
C THR A 293 8.26 7.31 9.87
N PRO A 294 8.28 6.51 10.95
CA PRO A 294 7.06 6.17 11.66
C PRO A 294 6.46 7.42 12.31
N ARG A 295 5.13 7.45 12.42
CA ARG A 295 4.42 8.48 13.18
C ARG A 295 4.68 8.24 14.67
N LYS A 296 5.37 9.19 15.30
CA LYS A 296 5.59 9.23 16.75
C LYS A 296 4.29 9.58 17.49
N LEU A 297 4.17 9.13 18.73
CA LEU A 297 3.10 9.46 19.66
C LEU A 297 3.27 10.87 20.24
N GLY A 298 4.51 11.35 20.37
CA GLY A 298 4.83 12.66 20.95
C GLY A 298 4.63 12.71 22.47
N VAL A 299 4.75 11.57 23.15
CA VAL A 299 4.49 11.46 24.60
C VAL A 299 5.78 11.30 25.40
N PRO A 300 5.84 11.77 26.65
CA PRO A 300 6.99 11.51 27.51
C PRO A 300 7.26 10.01 27.65
N GLY A 301 8.54 9.63 27.55
CA GLY A 301 9.00 8.24 27.62
C GLY A 301 8.93 7.44 26.32
N GLU A 302 8.49 8.04 25.21
CA GLU A 302 8.47 7.37 23.89
C GLU A 302 9.87 6.94 23.41
N GLU A 303 10.93 7.60 23.85
CA GLU A 303 12.31 7.28 23.48
C GLU A 303 12.90 6.08 24.28
N LEU A 304 12.13 5.48 25.19
CA LEU A 304 12.57 4.30 25.95
C LEU A 304 12.82 3.10 25.02
N PRO A 305 13.81 2.23 25.31
CA PRO A 305 14.18 1.10 24.44
C PRO A 305 13.07 0.05 24.27
N LYS A 306 12.08 0.03 25.17
CA LYS A 306 10.89 -0.84 25.09
C LYS A 306 9.89 -0.40 24.02
N VAL A 307 10.04 0.80 23.47
CA VAL A 307 9.14 1.38 22.47
C VAL A 307 9.71 1.12 21.08
N VAL A 308 8.96 0.38 20.28
CA VAL A 308 9.32 0.04 18.91
C VAL A 308 8.19 0.41 17.95
N TYR A 309 8.53 0.66 16.69
CA TYR A 309 7.54 1.08 15.68
C TYR A 309 7.14 -0.04 14.72
N ARG A 310 7.56 -1.28 15.00
CA ARG A 310 7.29 -2.47 14.18
C ARG A 310 7.62 -3.75 14.94
N VAL A 311 6.89 -4.82 14.64
CA VAL A 311 7.21 -6.19 15.08
C VAL A 311 7.97 -6.89 13.95
N LEU A 312 9.25 -7.19 14.17
CA LEU A 312 10.07 -7.95 13.21
C LEU A 312 9.96 -9.45 13.47
N ASP A 313 10.20 -9.88 14.70
CA ASP A 313 9.99 -11.26 15.15
C ASP A 313 9.10 -11.27 16.39
N PRO A 314 7.86 -11.81 16.32
CA PRO A 314 6.97 -11.90 17.48
C PRO A 314 7.54 -12.75 18.62
N GLU A 315 8.45 -13.69 18.32
CA GLU A 315 9.07 -14.60 19.28
C GLU A 315 9.81 -13.84 20.40
N GLN A 316 10.32 -12.64 20.10
CA GLN A 316 11.03 -11.79 21.08
C GLN A 316 10.13 -11.37 22.26
N TYR A 317 8.80 -11.39 22.08
CA TYR A 317 7.84 -10.95 23.08
C TYR A 317 7.28 -12.10 23.92
N ARG A 318 7.80 -13.33 23.77
CA ARG A 318 7.30 -14.49 24.50
C ARG A 318 7.27 -14.24 26.01
N GLY A 319 6.10 -14.44 26.63
CA GLY A 319 5.86 -14.26 28.05
C GLY A 319 5.78 -12.80 28.53
N GLN A 320 5.84 -11.82 27.64
CA GLN A 320 5.79 -10.39 27.99
C GLN A 320 4.37 -9.82 27.93
N ARG A 321 4.18 -8.65 28.54
CA ARG A 321 3.01 -7.79 28.40
C ARG A 321 3.28 -6.74 27.31
N VAL A 322 2.60 -6.87 26.18
CA VAL A 322 2.82 -6.03 25.00
C VAL A 322 1.63 -5.10 24.80
N LEU A 323 1.88 -3.79 24.86
CA LEU A 323 0.92 -2.80 24.37
C LEU A 323 1.16 -2.54 22.89
N VAL A 324 0.16 -2.78 22.04
CA VAL A 324 0.17 -2.38 20.63
C VAL A 324 -0.72 -1.15 20.46
N VAL A 325 -0.19 -0.07 19.88
CA VAL A 325 -0.92 1.19 19.68
C VAL A 325 -1.23 1.41 18.20
N GLY A 326 -2.52 1.44 17.83
CA GLY A 326 -2.96 1.75 16.47
C GLY A 326 -4.25 1.05 16.06
N GLY A 327 -4.92 1.61 15.04
CA GLY A 327 -6.23 1.13 14.58
C GLY A 327 -6.29 0.58 13.15
N GLY A 328 -5.14 0.42 12.50
CA GLY A 328 -5.05 -0.10 11.12
C GLY A 328 -4.62 -1.57 11.08
N ASP A 329 -4.63 -2.17 9.88
CA ASP A 329 -4.21 -3.56 9.68
C ASP A 329 -2.83 -3.87 10.25
N SER A 330 -1.87 -2.93 10.16
CA SER A 330 -0.52 -3.14 10.71
C SER A 330 -0.51 -3.30 12.24
N ALA A 331 -1.40 -2.60 12.96
CA ALA A 331 -1.53 -2.75 14.41
C ALA A 331 -2.18 -4.09 14.76
N VAL A 332 -3.25 -4.45 14.07
CA VAL A 332 -3.96 -5.72 14.28
C VAL A 332 -3.10 -6.93 13.94
N GLU A 333 -2.36 -6.88 12.83
CA GLU A 333 -1.43 -7.94 12.45
C GLU A 333 -0.30 -8.10 13.47
N ALA A 334 0.25 -6.99 13.99
CA ALA A 334 1.26 -7.03 15.04
C ALA A 334 0.71 -7.63 16.35
N ALA A 335 -0.50 -7.21 16.76
CA ALA A 335 -1.17 -7.73 17.94
C ALA A 335 -1.47 -9.22 17.81
N LEU A 336 -2.07 -9.65 16.70
CA LEU A 336 -2.36 -11.06 16.41
C LEU A 336 -1.10 -11.91 16.33
N ALA A 337 -0.01 -11.38 15.77
CA ALA A 337 1.26 -12.12 15.69
C ALA A 337 1.88 -12.36 17.07
N CYS A 338 1.62 -11.48 18.05
CA CYS A 338 2.11 -11.63 19.42
C CYS A 338 1.12 -12.38 20.34
N ALA A 339 -0.17 -12.44 19.99
CA ALA A 339 -1.24 -12.93 20.86
C ALA A 339 -1.09 -14.39 21.31
N ASP A 340 -0.41 -15.24 20.53
CA ASP A 340 -0.18 -16.64 20.91
C ASP A 340 1.09 -16.82 21.77
N LEU A 341 1.84 -15.74 22.01
CA LEU A 341 3.16 -15.75 22.65
C LEU A 341 3.22 -14.87 23.91
N ALA A 342 2.38 -13.85 23.98
CA ALA A 342 2.46 -12.73 24.91
C ALA A 342 1.07 -12.30 25.39
N SER A 343 1.00 -11.59 26.51
CA SER A 343 -0.23 -10.90 26.93
C SER A 343 -0.34 -9.59 26.16
N VAL A 344 -1.30 -9.51 25.23
CA VAL A 344 -1.41 -8.39 24.30
C VAL A 344 -2.61 -7.49 24.63
N THR A 345 -2.35 -6.19 24.73
CA THR A 345 -3.38 -5.15 24.74
C THR A 345 -3.25 -4.32 23.46
N LEU A 346 -4.31 -4.24 22.67
CA LEU A 346 -4.42 -3.38 21.49
C LEU A 346 -5.17 -2.09 21.86
N SER A 347 -4.46 -0.97 21.83
CA SER A 347 -5.00 0.36 22.09
C SER A 347 -5.31 1.11 20.80
N TYR A 348 -6.50 1.67 20.73
CA TYR A 348 -6.90 2.58 19.67
C TYR A 348 -7.76 3.73 20.19
N ARG A 349 -7.42 4.94 19.74
CA ARG A 349 -8.09 6.20 20.13
C ARG A 349 -9.53 6.34 19.65
N GLY A 350 -9.89 5.65 18.57
CA GLY A 350 -11.22 5.77 17.98
C GLY A 350 -12.25 4.89 18.67
N ASP A 351 -13.52 5.17 18.39
CA ASP A 351 -14.66 4.42 18.92
C ASP A 351 -14.83 3.05 18.27
N ALA A 352 -14.35 2.90 17.04
CA ALA A 352 -14.48 1.66 16.26
C ALA A 352 -13.33 1.47 15.26
N MET A 353 -12.96 0.22 15.01
CA MET A 353 -11.87 -0.17 14.12
C MET A 353 -12.31 -0.17 12.65
N ASN A 354 -12.57 1.03 12.13
CA ASN A 354 -13.17 1.23 10.81
C ASN A 354 -12.19 1.13 9.63
N ARG A 355 -10.91 0.85 9.92
CA ARG A 355 -9.83 0.85 8.91
C ARG A 355 -9.32 -0.56 8.62
N LEU A 356 -9.98 -1.59 9.14
CA LEU A 356 -9.54 -2.97 9.01
C LEU A 356 -10.14 -3.61 7.78
N LYS A 357 -9.32 -4.36 7.07
CA LYS A 357 -9.82 -5.34 6.11
C LYS A 357 -10.71 -6.36 6.81
N GLN A 358 -11.70 -6.86 6.09
CA GLN A 358 -12.68 -7.82 6.61
C GLN A 358 -12.00 -9.04 7.27
N ALA A 359 -10.98 -9.61 6.62
CA ALA A 359 -10.24 -10.75 7.16
C ALA A 359 -9.56 -10.44 8.50
N ASN A 360 -8.90 -9.28 8.61
CA ASN A 360 -8.25 -8.88 9.86
C ASN A 360 -9.26 -8.53 10.96
N ARG A 361 -10.40 -7.96 10.60
CA ARG A 361 -11.51 -7.74 11.54
C ARG A 361 -12.03 -9.04 12.12
N GLN A 362 -12.30 -10.05 11.27
CA GLN A 362 -12.77 -11.36 11.73
C GLN A 362 -11.77 -12.04 12.65
N ARG A 363 -10.48 -11.97 12.29
CA ARG A 363 -9.39 -12.53 13.11
C ARG A 363 -9.25 -11.81 14.44
N LEU A 364 -9.36 -10.48 14.46
CA LEU A 364 -9.32 -9.67 15.68
C LEU A 364 -10.49 -10.00 16.60
N GLN A 365 -11.71 -10.06 16.05
CA GLN A 365 -12.92 -10.38 16.80
C GLN A 365 -12.78 -11.77 17.45
N LEU A 366 -12.42 -12.78 16.66
CA LEU A 366 -12.21 -14.14 17.17
C LEU A 366 -11.13 -14.19 18.26
N ALA A 367 -10.02 -13.48 18.09
CA ALA A 367 -8.96 -13.42 19.10
C ALA A 367 -9.42 -12.75 20.40
N SER A 368 -10.22 -11.68 20.29
CA SER A 368 -10.80 -10.97 21.43
C SER A 368 -11.83 -11.84 22.16
N ASP A 369 -12.73 -12.50 21.43
CA ASP A 369 -13.77 -13.37 21.99
C ASP A 369 -13.18 -14.59 22.71
N GLN A 370 -12.04 -15.08 22.22
CA GLN A 370 -11.27 -16.15 22.85
C GLN A 370 -10.39 -15.68 24.01
N GLY A 371 -10.37 -14.38 24.33
CA GLY A 371 -9.52 -13.80 25.37
C GLY A 371 -8.01 -13.84 25.07
N ARG A 372 -7.61 -14.06 23.80
CA ARG A 372 -6.19 -14.12 23.40
C ARG A 372 -5.53 -12.74 23.38
N LEU A 373 -6.32 -11.68 23.23
CA LEU A 373 -5.86 -10.30 23.35
C LEU A 373 -6.98 -9.42 23.88
N GLN A 374 -6.63 -8.29 24.47
CA GLN A 374 -7.57 -7.27 24.92
C GLN A 374 -7.60 -6.10 23.93
N VAL A 375 -8.78 -5.63 23.54
CA VAL A 375 -8.94 -4.42 22.73
C VAL A 375 -9.44 -3.27 23.60
N LEU A 376 -8.70 -2.16 23.62
CA LEU A 376 -9.08 -0.92 24.28
C LEU A 376 -9.40 0.16 23.24
N LEU A 377 -10.68 0.47 23.08
CA LEU A 377 -11.15 1.59 22.27
C LEU A 377 -11.16 2.88 23.09
N ARG A 378 -11.31 4.03 22.42
CA ARG A 378 -11.26 5.37 23.07
C ARG A 378 -10.06 5.50 24.03
N SER A 379 -8.93 4.94 23.61
CA SER A 379 -7.73 4.84 24.42
C SER A 379 -6.54 5.55 23.78
N GLU A 380 -5.86 6.39 24.58
CA GLU A 380 -4.69 7.15 24.16
C GLU A 380 -3.59 7.03 25.20
N VAL A 381 -2.35 6.76 24.75
CA VAL A 381 -1.17 6.78 25.62
C VAL A 381 -0.86 8.22 25.98
N VAL A 382 -0.62 8.49 27.27
CA VAL A 382 -0.28 9.81 27.80
C VAL A 382 1.19 9.88 28.19
N THR A 383 1.73 8.82 28.78
CA THR A 383 3.13 8.73 29.22
C THR A 383 3.57 7.27 29.27
N ILE A 384 4.84 7.02 28.97
CA ILE A 384 5.45 5.69 29.00
C ILE A 384 6.53 5.68 30.08
N ALA A 385 6.42 4.76 31.03
CA ALA A 385 7.40 4.51 32.07
C ALA A 385 8.18 3.19 31.77
N PRO A 386 9.28 2.90 32.50
CA PRO A 386 10.08 1.70 32.26
C PRO A 386 9.28 0.38 32.30
N ASP A 387 8.29 0.27 33.18
CA ASP A 387 7.52 -0.96 33.45
C ASP A 387 5.98 -0.77 33.35
N SER A 388 5.54 0.45 33.03
CA SER A 388 4.12 0.77 32.85
C SER A 388 3.88 1.84 31.79
N VAL A 389 2.60 2.02 31.44
CA VAL A 389 2.10 3.11 30.60
C VAL A 389 0.90 3.74 31.28
N VAL A 390 0.87 5.06 31.29
CA VAL A 390 -0.31 5.83 31.67
C VAL A 390 -1.11 6.13 30.42
N MET A 391 -2.37 5.73 30.41
CA MET A 391 -3.28 5.87 29.29
C MET A 391 -4.57 6.56 29.73
N ARG A 392 -5.17 7.32 28.83
CA ARG A 392 -6.54 7.79 28.97
C ARG A 392 -7.44 6.80 28.26
N VAL A 393 -8.35 6.15 28.97
CA VAL A 393 -9.32 5.18 28.43
C VAL A 393 -10.70 5.67 28.85
N ASP A 394 -11.59 5.90 27.87
CA ASP A 394 -12.93 6.46 28.13
C ASP A 394 -12.89 7.77 28.95
N GLY A 395 -11.86 8.60 28.72
CA GLY A 395 -11.65 9.85 29.45
C GLY A 395 -10.99 9.70 30.84
N GLN A 396 -10.85 8.48 31.36
CA GLN A 396 -10.23 8.22 32.67
C GLN A 396 -8.76 7.82 32.52
N LEU A 397 -7.91 8.32 33.41
CA LEU A 397 -6.52 7.87 33.48
C LEU A 397 -6.44 6.48 34.10
N ARG A 398 -5.70 5.60 33.45
CA ARG A 398 -5.40 4.24 33.88
C ARG A 398 -3.93 3.96 33.68
N GLU A 399 -3.32 3.31 34.65
CA GLU A 399 -1.99 2.76 34.52
C GLU A 399 -2.07 1.28 34.15
N LEU A 400 -1.29 0.86 33.15
CA LEU A 400 -1.20 -0.51 32.70
C LEU A 400 0.26 -0.94 32.75
N GLY A 401 0.55 -2.03 33.46
CA GLY A 401 1.89 -2.61 33.45
C GLY A 401 2.19 -3.24 32.09
N ASN A 402 3.38 -2.96 31.55
CA ASN A 402 3.78 -3.49 30.25
C ASN A 402 5.31 -3.61 30.15
N ASP A 403 5.77 -4.53 29.32
CA ASP A 403 7.20 -4.78 29.11
C ASP A 403 7.65 -4.26 27.74
N ALA A 404 6.74 -4.18 26.76
CA ALA A 404 6.99 -3.60 25.45
C ALA A 404 5.83 -2.69 24.98
N VAL A 405 6.15 -1.71 24.12
CA VAL A 405 5.18 -0.88 23.40
C VAL A 405 5.48 -0.93 21.91
N VAL A 406 4.51 -1.38 21.11
CA VAL A 406 4.59 -1.40 19.65
C VAL A 406 3.69 -0.31 19.07
N VAL A 407 4.30 0.74 18.54
CA VAL A 407 3.58 1.88 17.95
C VAL A 407 3.36 1.65 16.45
N CYS A 408 2.11 1.38 16.09
CA CYS A 408 1.63 1.17 14.72
C CYS A 408 0.71 2.32 14.26
N ALA A 409 1.15 3.57 14.44
CA ALA A 409 0.37 4.78 14.13
C ALA A 409 0.42 5.24 12.66
N GLY A 410 1.10 4.47 11.79
CA GLY A 410 1.30 4.78 10.36
C GLY A 410 2.61 5.49 10.07
N GLY A 411 2.88 5.76 8.79
CA GLY A 411 4.03 6.54 8.33
C GLY A 411 3.68 8.01 8.11
N VAL A 412 4.70 8.88 8.11
CA VAL A 412 4.56 10.29 7.76
C VAL A 412 5.24 10.52 6.42
N LEU A 413 4.55 11.20 5.50
CA LEU A 413 5.18 11.70 4.27
C LEU A 413 6.31 12.66 4.68
N PRO A 414 7.53 12.56 4.12
CA PRO A 414 8.62 13.46 4.48
C PRO A 414 8.43 14.85 3.84
N SER A 415 7.30 15.50 4.15
CA SER A 415 6.83 16.71 3.48
C SER A 415 7.80 17.88 3.62
N ALA A 416 8.48 17.99 4.76
CA ALA A 416 9.52 19.01 4.97
C ALA A 416 10.69 18.82 4.01
N LEU A 417 11.17 17.58 3.86
CA LEU A 417 12.26 17.21 2.96
C LEU A 417 11.88 17.40 1.50
N LEU A 418 10.65 17.03 1.11
CA LEU A 418 10.18 17.25 -0.26
C LEU A 418 10.04 18.74 -0.58
N ARG A 419 9.50 19.54 0.34
CA ARG A 419 9.38 20.99 0.18
C ARG A 419 10.75 21.68 0.10
N SER A 420 11.75 21.23 0.87
CA SER A 420 13.11 21.77 0.75
C SER A 420 13.75 21.51 -0.61
N MET A 421 13.27 20.50 -1.36
CA MET A 421 13.69 20.24 -2.74
C MET A 421 12.87 21.04 -3.77
N GLY A 422 11.93 21.88 -3.34
CA GLY A 422 11.02 22.64 -4.21
C GLY A 422 9.80 21.85 -4.71
N ILE A 423 9.57 20.64 -4.21
CA ILE A 423 8.43 19.81 -4.61
C ILE A 423 7.15 20.34 -3.96
N ARG A 424 6.14 20.62 -4.78
CA ARG A 424 4.81 21.00 -4.33
C ARG A 424 4.04 19.76 -3.85
N ILE A 425 3.42 19.90 -2.70
CA ILE A 425 2.58 18.87 -2.09
C ILE A 425 1.17 19.44 -2.00
N GLU A 426 0.22 18.68 -2.51
CA GLU A 426 -1.20 19.00 -2.46
C GLU A 426 -1.94 17.98 -1.60
N THR A 427 -2.92 18.45 -0.85
CA THR A 427 -3.85 17.60 -0.12
C THR A 427 -5.06 17.31 -1.02
N ARG A 428 -5.18 16.08 -1.53
CA ARG A 428 -6.29 15.67 -2.40
C ARG A 428 -7.47 15.12 -1.58
N TYR A 429 -8.69 15.55 -1.92
CA TYR A 429 -9.95 15.15 -1.28
C TYR A 429 -10.89 14.48 -2.28
N GLY A 430 -10.64 13.21 -2.59
CA GLY A 430 -11.45 12.47 -3.57
C GLY A 430 -11.26 12.94 -5.02
N SER A 431 -10.13 13.58 -5.33
CA SER A 431 -9.75 13.99 -6.68
C SER A 431 -8.66 13.10 -7.27
N ALA A 432 -8.69 12.95 -8.60
CA ALA A 432 -7.72 12.17 -9.38
C ALA A 432 -6.31 12.76 -9.29
#